data_AF-A0A443SA96-F1
#
_entry.id   AF-A0A443SA96-F1
#
_cell.length_a   1.000
_cell.length_b   1.000
_cell.length_c   1.000
_cell.angle_alpha   90.00
_cell.angle_beta   90.00
_cell.angle_gamma   90.00
#
_symmetry.space_group_name_H-M   'P 1'
#
loop_
_entity.id
_entity.type
_entity.pdbx_description
1 polymer ?
#
loop_
_entity_poly.entity_id
_entity_poly.type
_entity_poly.pdbx_seq_one_letter_code
_entity_poly.pdbx_strand_id
1 'polypeptide(L)'
;MSKYSNEANVAIMETVDLESSEAVRVAKKEFDEDADLKRKRGKRRIHPVNGHKFKATILRQPSFCSHCHGFIWGFGKQGYKCQECTCVVHKRCHESVVTMCAGIKDESLSGGRPDIDVPHRFAVRHYKRPTFCDHCGSMIYGIYRQGCRCEACKMNVHKRCQQNVANNCGINQKQLAKTIEVED
;
A
#
# COMPACT_ATOMS: atom_id res chain seq x y z
N MET A 1 44.44 48.09 43.51
CA MET A 1 43.78 46.90 44.08
C MET A 1 42.65 46.38 43.17
N SER A 2 42.88 46.27 41.85
CA SER A 2 41.83 45.95 40.86
C SER A 2 41.96 44.54 40.25
N LYS A 3 42.66 43.61 40.93
CA LYS A 3 42.93 42.27 40.38
C LYS A 3 42.05 41.16 40.96
N TYR A 4 41.34 41.39 42.05
CA TYR A 4 40.52 40.36 42.74
C TYR A 4 39.05 40.30 42.31
N SER A 5 38.56 41.24 41.49
CA SER A 5 37.17 41.31 41.03
C SER A 5 36.92 40.68 39.65
N ASN A 6 37.96 40.19 38.97
CA ASN A 6 37.84 39.64 37.60
C ASN A 6 37.72 38.11 37.57
N GLU A 7 38.36 37.38 38.48
CA GLU A 7 38.36 35.90 38.44
C GLU A 7 37.00 35.30 38.80
N ALA A 8 36.28 35.88 39.76
CA ALA A 8 34.91 35.45 40.12
C ALA A 8 33.91 35.68 38.98
N ASN A 9 34.06 36.78 38.22
CA ASN A 9 33.18 37.08 37.09
C ASN A 9 33.45 36.17 35.87
N VAL A 10 34.71 35.77 35.66
CA VAL A 10 35.07 34.81 34.60
C VAL A 10 34.49 33.42 34.89
N ALA A 11 34.57 32.95 36.13
CA ALA A 11 34.00 31.66 36.53
C ALA A 11 32.46 31.63 36.47
N ILE A 12 31.79 32.74 36.80
CA ILE A 12 30.34 32.89 36.64
C ILE A 12 29.95 32.86 35.17
N MET A 13 30.72 33.52 34.29
CA MET A 13 30.43 33.58 32.85
C MET A 13 30.63 32.21 32.16
N GLU A 14 31.69 31.47 32.51
CA GLU A 14 31.90 30.10 32.00
C GLU A 14 30.80 29.13 32.43
N THR A 15 30.27 29.28 33.65
CA THR A 15 29.19 28.41 34.14
C THR A 15 27.84 28.70 33.49
N VAL A 16 27.48 29.98 33.23
CA VAL A 16 26.27 30.30 32.45
C VAL A 16 26.35 29.87 30.98
N ASP A 17 27.55 29.90 30.36
CA ASP A 17 27.75 29.42 28.99
C ASP A 17 27.60 27.90 28.87
N LEU A 18 28.05 27.15 29.89
CA LEU A 18 27.92 25.69 29.95
C LEU A 18 26.47 25.23 30.22
N GLU A 19 25.76 25.86 31.16
CA GLU A 19 24.34 25.57 31.45
C GLU A 19 23.43 25.88 30.25
N SER A 20 23.72 26.97 29.52
CA SER A 20 23.06 27.32 28.27
C SER A 20 23.30 26.25 27.18
N SER A 21 24.52 25.71 27.09
CA SER A 21 24.86 24.68 26.11
C SER A 21 24.14 23.35 26.37
N GLU A 22 23.89 23.00 27.64
CA GLU A 22 23.22 21.78 28.04
C GLU A 22 21.70 21.90 27.87
N ALA A 23 21.11 23.03 28.24
CA ALA A 23 19.70 23.34 27.97
C ALA A 23 19.38 23.30 26.47
N VAL A 24 20.26 23.83 25.61
CA VAL A 24 20.13 23.77 24.15
C VAL A 24 20.22 22.32 23.64
N ARG A 25 21.10 21.49 24.21
CA ARG A 25 21.22 20.07 23.86
C ARG A 25 19.98 19.25 24.26
N VAL A 26 19.41 19.53 25.43
CA VAL A 26 18.18 18.90 25.93
C VAL A 26 17.00 19.29 25.05
N ALA A 27 16.80 20.59 24.80
CA ALA A 27 15.72 21.08 23.93
C ALA A 27 15.81 20.53 22.50
N LYS A 28 17.03 20.37 21.96
CA LYS A 28 17.25 19.74 20.65
C LYS A 28 16.88 18.25 20.65
N LYS A 29 17.26 17.50 21.69
CA LYS A 29 16.86 16.09 21.84
C LYS A 29 15.34 15.93 21.94
N GLU A 30 14.67 16.76 22.74
CA GLU A 30 13.21 16.73 22.88
C GLU A 30 12.51 17.06 21.55
N PHE A 31 13.01 18.05 20.81
CA PHE A 31 12.51 18.42 19.49
C PHE A 31 12.72 17.31 18.46
N ASP A 32 13.89 16.66 18.45
CA ASP A 32 14.21 15.54 17.57
C ASP A 32 13.35 14.29 17.91
N GLU A 33 13.06 14.03 19.20
CA GLU A 33 12.19 12.93 19.64
C GLU A 33 10.72 13.16 19.30
N ASP A 34 10.17 14.37 19.51
CA ASP A 34 8.80 14.70 19.10
C ASP A 34 8.65 14.68 17.57
N ALA A 35 9.68 15.13 16.85
CA ALA A 35 9.75 15.00 15.40
C ALA A 35 9.77 13.52 14.95
N ASP A 36 10.53 12.65 15.61
CA ASP A 36 10.55 11.21 15.31
C ASP A 36 9.24 10.51 15.70
N LEU A 37 8.59 10.89 16.80
CA LEU A 37 7.26 10.40 17.21
C LEU A 37 6.17 10.85 16.23
N LYS A 38 6.20 12.10 15.75
CA LYS A 38 5.35 12.59 14.66
C LYS A 38 5.66 11.89 13.33
N ARG A 39 6.94 11.62 13.03
CA ARG A 39 7.38 10.85 11.86
C ARG A 39 6.92 9.39 11.92
N LYS A 40 6.93 8.77 13.11
CA LYS A 40 6.41 7.43 13.40
C LYS A 40 4.88 7.38 13.28
N ARG A 41 4.14 8.38 13.77
CA ARG A 41 2.68 8.52 13.58
C ARG A 41 2.30 8.72 12.11
N GLY A 42 3.16 9.36 11.30
CA GLY A 42 2.98 9.58 9.86
C GLY A 42 3.26 8.36 8.96
N LYS A 43 3.90 7.29 9.50
CA LYS A 43 4.07 6.01 8.78
C LYS A 43 2.71 5.34 8.62
N ARG A 44 2.08 5.57 7.45
CA ARG A 44 0.89 4.87 6.99
C ARG A 44 1.14 3.36 7.16
N ARG A 45 0.41 2.70 8.09
CA ARG A 45 0.53 1.27 8.34
C ARG A 45 0.31 0.51 7.03
N ILE A 46 1.30 -0.30 6.64
CA ILE A 46 1.21 -1.24 5.52
C ILE A 46 0.54 -2.49 6.09
N HIS A 47 -0.45 -3.02 5.37
CA HIS A 47 -1.17 -4.24 5.73
C HIS A 47 -0.67 -5.40 4.84
N PRO A 48 0.17 -6.31 5.35
CA PRO A 48 0.62 -7.48 4.61
C PRO A 48 -0.47 -8.56 4.58
N VAL A 49 -0.87 -9.02 3.39
CA VAL A 49 -1.88 -10.10 3.21
C VAL A 49 -1.50 -10.93 1.99
N ASN A 50 -1.19 -12.23 2.14
CA ASN A 50 -0.87 -13.15 1.03
C ASN A 50 0.16 -12.57 0.05
N GLY A 51 1.20 -11.96 0.61
CA GLY A 51 2.25 -11.29 -0.14
C GLY A 51 1.92 -9.88 -0.67
N HIS A 52 0.67 -9.45 -0.62
CA HIS A 52 0.31 -8.07 -0.92
C HIS A 52 0.74 -7.12 0.20
N LYS A 53 1.37 -6.00 -0.15
CA LYS A 53 1.64 -4.88 0.77
C LYS A 53 0.62 -3.78 0.57
N PHE A 54 -0.52 -3.85 1.25
CA PHE A 54 -1.61 -2.90 1.07
C PHE A 54 -1.36 -1.58 1.81
N LYS A 55 -1.43 -0.47 1.08
CA LYS A 55 -1.27 0.89 1.63
C LYS A 55 -2.51 1.73 1.36
N ALA A 56 -3.04 2.37 2.40
CA ALA A 56 -4.22 3.23 2.28
C ALA A 56 -3.89 4.42 1.37
N THR A 57 -4.67 4.60 0.30
CA THR A 57 -4.42 5.61 -0.73
C THR A 57 -5.67 6.39 -1.09
N ILE A 58 -5.44 7.59 -1.62
CA ILE A 58 -6.47 8.37 -2.33
C ILE A 58 -6.49 7.87 -3.77
N LEU A 59 -7.65 7.40 -4.21
CA LEU A 59 -7.94 6.96 -5.57
C LEU A 59 -8.47 8.17 -6.33
N ARG A 60 -7.61 8.79 -7.14
CA ARG A 60 -7.91 10.03 -7.88
C ARG A 60 -8.91 9.83 -9.02
N GLN A 61 -9.21 8.59 -9.37
CA GLN A 61 -10.13 8.23 -10.44
C GLN A 61 -11.15 7.21 -9.91
N PRO A 62 -12.37 7.19 -10.48
CA PRO A 62 -13.34 6.14 -10.19
C PRO A 62 -12.67 4.77 -10.32
N SER A 63 -12.69 4.00 -9.24
CA SER A 63 -11.98 2.73 -9.13
C SER A 63 -12.90 1.65 -8.60
N PHE A 64 -12.78 0.44 -9.14
CA PHE A 64 -13.53 -0.73 -8.70
C PHE A 64 -12.62 -1.69 -7.93
N CYS A 65 -13.17 -2.33 -6.91
CA CYS A 65 -12.45 -3.26 -6.05
C CYS A 65 -12.17 -4.58 -6.79
N SER A 66 -10.91 -5.03 -6.82
CA SER A 66 -10.53 -6.27 -7.49
C SER A 66 -11.08 -7.54 -6.83
N HIS A 67 -11.42 -7.47 -5.54
CA HIS A 67 -12.00 -8.60 -4.81
C HIS A 67 -13.52 -8.70 -4.99
N CYS A 68 -14.22 -7.57 -4.88
CA CYS A 68 -15.69 -7.58 -4.85
C CYS A 68 -16.38 -7.05 -6.12
N HIS A 69 -15.60 -6.48 -7.05
CA HIS A 69 -16.02 -5.78 -8.27
C HIS A 69 -16.97 -4.58 -8.05
N GLY A 70 -17.13 -4.15 -6.80
CA GLY A 70 -17.92 -2.98 -6.44
C GLY A 70 -17.13 -1.66 -6.52
N PHE A 71 -17.84 -0.56 -6.76
CA PHE A 71 -17.26 0.77 -6.79
C PHE A 71 -16.66 1.17 -5.44
N ILE A 72 -15.46 1.74 -5.42
CA ILE A 72 -14.78 2.22 -4.22
C ILE A 72 -15.14 3.70 -4.03
N TRP A 73 -16.01 3.96 -3.06
CA TRP A 73 -16.56 5.29 -2.78
C TRP A 73 -16.10 5.83 -1.41
N GLY A 74 -16.25 7.14 -1.21
CA GLY A 74 -15.96 7.82 0.05
C GLY A 74 -15.02 9.03 -0.07
N PHE A 75 -14.82 9.75 1.04
CA PHE A 75 -13.92 10.91 1.13
C PHE A 75 -12.52 10.52 1.62
N GLY A 76 -11.49 11.25 1.19
CA GLY A 76 -10.11 11.03 1.63
C GLY A 76 -9.46 9.77 1.03
N LYS A 77 -8.94 8.87 1.86
CA LYS A 77 -8.39 7.59 1.39
C LYS A 77 -9.53 6.58 1.26
N GLN A 78 -9.96 6.24 0.04
CA GLN A 78 -11.15 5.42 -0.19
C GLN A 78 -10.86 3.91 -0.15
N GLY A 79 -9.63 3.50 -0.45
CA GLY A 79 -9.26 2.09 -0.54
C GLY A 79 -7.79 1.83 -0.27
N TYR A 80 -7.44 0.54 -0.39
CA TYR A 80 -6.07 0.07 -0.32
C TYR A 80 -5.54 -0.22 -1.72
N LYS A 81 -4.27 0.14 -1.95
CA LYS A 81 -3.53 -0.25 -3.15
C LYS A 81 -2.31 -1.08 -2.74
N CYS A 82 -2.13 -2.22 -3.38
CA CYS A 82 -0.91 -3.01 -3.20
C CYS A 82 0.29 -2.27 -3.79
N GLN A 83 1.39 -2.19 -3.04
CA GLN A 83 2.62 -1.53 -3.49
C GLN A 83 3.38 -2.32 -4.56
N GLU A 84 3.18 -3.63 -4.63
CA GLU A 84 3.89 -4.53 -5.55
C GLU A 84 3.11 -4.70 -6.87
N CYS A 85 1.94 -5.34 -6.83
CA CYS A 85 1.18 -5.65 -8.05
C CYS A 85 0.22 -4.54 -8.51
N THR A 86 0.02 -3.49 -7.70
CA THR A 86 -0.91 -2.37 -7.94
C THR A 86 -2.41 -2.68 -7.88
N CYS A 87 -2.82 -3.88 -7.43
CA CYS A 87 -4.24 -4.18 -7.24
C CYS A 87 -4.88 -3.22 -6.22
N VAL A 88 -6.17 -2.94 -6.40
CA VAL A 88 -6.91 -2.01 -5.55
C VAL A 88 -8.15 -2.69 -4.98
N VAL A 89 -8.33 -2.56 -3.67
CA VAL A 89 -9.46 -3.15 -2.92
C VAL A 89 -10.08 -2.15 -1.96
N HIS A 90 -11.32 -2.41 -1.54
CA HIS A 90 -11.93 -1.67 -0.42
C HIS A 90 -11.13 -1.88 0.86
N LYS A 91 -11.28 -0.94 1.81
CA LYS A 91 -10.76 -1.11 3.17
C LYS A 91 -11.24 -2.39 3.85
N ARG A 92 -12.51 -2.76 3.66
CA ARG A 92 -13.09 -4.00 4.22
C ARG A 92 -12.73 -5.28 3.46
N CYS A 93 -12.22 -5.18 2.23
CA CYS A 93 -11.98 -6.34 1.38
C CYS A 93 -10.51 -6.76 1.35
N HIS A 94 -9.60 -6.04 2.02
CA HIS A 94 -8.17 -6.28 1.89
C HIS A 94 -7.71 -7.54 2.63
N GLU A 95 -8.34 -7.85 3.77
CA GLU A 95 -8.07 -9.07 4.57
C GLU A 95 -8.62 -10.33 3.88
N SER A 96 -9.70 -10.21 3.10
CA SER A 96 -10.34 -11.32 2.39
C SER A 96 -9.71 -11.65 1.02
N VAL A 97 -8.56 -11.04 0.68
CA VAL A 97 -7.84 -11.34 -0.56
C VAL A 97 -7.07 -12.65 -0.38
N VAL A 98 -7.65 -13.74 -0.85
CA VAL A 98 -7.09 -15.10 -0.76
C VAL A 98 -5.97 -15.39 -1.77
N THR A 99 -5.90 -14.60 -2.85
CA THR A 99 -4.91 -14.80 -3.92
C THR A 99 -3.52 -14.33 -3.50
N MET A 100 -2.49 -15.05 -3.93
CA MET A 100 -1.10 -14.63 -3.76
C MET A 100 -0.74 -13.45 -4.66
N CYS A 101 0.10 -12.56 -4.15
CA CYS A 101 0.56 -11.41 -4.91
C CYS A 101 1.56 -11.81 -6.01
N ALA A 102 1.15 -11.73 -7.27
CA ALA A 102 2.05 -11.92 -8.43
C ALA A 102 3.15 -10.84 -8.57
N GLY A 103 3.16 -9.82 -7.72
CA GLY A 103 4.18 -8.77 -7.72
C GLY A 103 5.46 -9.13 -6.94
N ILE A 104 5.44 -10.22 -6.17
CA ILE A 104 6.63 -10.68 -5.43
C ILE A 104 7.46 -11.58 -6.34
N LYS A 105 8.77 -11.37 -6.34
CA LYS A 105 9.77 -12.19 -7.06
C LYS A 105 10.51 -13.18 -6.15
N ASP A 106 10.03 -13.36 -4.93
CA ASP A 106 10.67 -14.17 -3.90
C ASP A 106 9.87 -15.46 -3.68
N GLU A 107 10.45 -16.56 -4.15
CA GLU A 107 9.90 -17.92 -4.15
C GLU A 107 9.66 -18.47 -2.71
N SER A 108 10.25 -17.85 -1.69
CA SER A 108 10.21 -18.34 -0.30
C SER A 108 8.87 -18.16 0.43
N LEU A 109 7.92 -17.41 -0.15
CA LEU A 109 6.60 -17.13 0.44
C LEU A 109 5.43 -17.93 -0.16
N SER A 110 5.69 -18.83 -1.11
CA SER A 110 4.66 -19.68 -1.74
C SER A 110 4.18 -20.85 -0.87
N GLY A 111 4.77 -21.06 0.31
CA GLY A 111 4.67 -22.32 1.05
C GLY A 111 3.48 -22.54 1.99
N GLY A 112 2.24 -22.12 1.68
CA GLY A 112 1.15 -22.37 2.66
C GLY A 112 -0.31 -22.09 2.32
N ARG A 113 -0.67 -21.82 1.06
CA ARG A 113 -2.10 -21.72 0.65
C ARG A 113 -2.33 -22.57 -0.60
N PRO A 114 -3.58 -23.02 -0.87
CA PRO A 114 -3.86 -23.87 -2.03
C PRO A 114 -3.33 -23.20 -3.29
N ASP A 115 -2.38 -23.87 -3.92
CA ASP A 115 -1.73 -23.47 -5.15
C ASP A 115 -2.73 -23.62 -6.30
N ILE A 116 -3.64 -22.65 -6.36
CA ILE A 116 -4.57 -22.53 -7.47
C ILE A 116 -3.77 -21.87 -8.58
N ASP A 117 -3.17 -22.71 -9.43
CA ASP A 117 -2.47 -22.31 -10.64
C ASP A 117 -3.30 -22.62 -11.89
N VAL A 118 -4.40 -21.88 -12.05
CA VAL A 118 -5.25 -21.89 -13.24
C VAL A 118 -5.02 -20.59 -14.03
N PRO A 119 -4.09 -20.56 -15.00
CA PRO A 119 -3.72 -19.33 -15.68
C PRO A 119 -4.85 -18.77 -16.56
N HIS A 120 -4.88 -17.45 -16.68
CA HIS A 120 -5.83 -16.76 -17.56
C HIS A 120 -5.37 -16.80 -19.03
N ARG A 121 -6.28 -17.13 -19.94
CA ARG A 121 -6.06 -16.98 -21.39
C ARG A 121 -6.44 -15.58 -21.88
N PHE A 122 -5.53 -14.62 -21.70
CA PHE A 122 -5.76 -13.23 -22.11
C PHE A 122 -5.58 -13.00 -23.61
N ALA A 123 -6.56 -12.37 -24.25
CA ALA A 123 -6.48 -11.89 -25.64
C ALA A 123 -6.68 -10.37 -25.70
N VAL A 124 -5.97 -9.70 -26.61
CA VAL A 124 -6.10 -8.25 -26.81
C VAL A 124 -7.52 -7.91 -27.27
N ARG A 125 -8.12 -6.88 -26.68
CA ARG A 125 -9.52 -6.51 -26.90
C ARG A 125 -9.69 -5.05 -27.27
N HIS A 126 -10.65 -4.81 -28.16
CA HIS A 126 -11.21 -3.50 -28.47
C HIS A 126 -12.42 -3.23 -27.60
N TYR A 127 -12.34 -2.20 -26.78
CA TYR A 127 -13.45 -1.75 -25.96
C TYR A 127 -14.14 -0.58 -26.65
N LYS A 128 -15.42 -0.76 -27.00
CA LYS A 128 -16.28 0.28 -27.59
C LYS A 128 -16.98 1.14 -26.52
N ARG A 129 -16.91 0.72 -25.25
CA ARG A 129 -17.51 1.40 -24.10
C ARG A 129 -16.45 1.58 -23.02
N PRO A 130 -16.57 2.61 -22.15
CA PRO A 130 -15.70 2.75 -20.99
C PRO A 130 -15.68 1.46 -20.18
N THR A 131 -14.50 0.85 -20.07
CA THR A 131 -14.29 -0.43 -19.39
C THR A 131 -13.22 -0.24 -18.33
N PHE A 132 -13.37 -0.89 -17.18
CA PHE A 132 -12.42 -0.77 -16.06
C PHE A 132 -11.58 -2.04 -15.97
N CYS A 133 -10.35 -1.87 -15.48
CA CYS A 133 -9.45 -2.98 -15.21
C CYS A 133 -9.85 -3.66 -13.90
N ASP A 134 -10.12 -4.96 -13.94
CA ASP A 134 -10.50 -5.77 -12.77
C ASP A 134 -9.35 -5.97 -11.78
N HIS A 135 -8.12 -5.61 -12.16
CA HIS A 135 -6.94 -5.70 -11.30
C HIS A 135 -6.66 -4.40 -10.53
N CYS A 136 -6.37 -3.32 -11.26
CA CYS A 136 -6.01 -2.03 -10.64
C CYS A 136 -7.22 -1.11 -10.41
N GLY A 137 -8.41 -1.52 -10.83
CA GLY A 137 -9.66 -0.79 -10.65
C GLY A 137 -9.87 0.41 -11.58
N SER A 138 -8.82 0.91 -12.25
CA SER A 138 -8.89 2.12 -13.08
C SER A 138 -9.39 1.85 -14.51
N MET A 139 -9.87 2.89 -15.17
CA MET A 139 -10.38 2.81 -16.55
C MET A 139 -9.29 2.37 -17.55
N ILE A 140 -9.68 1.50 -18.48
CA ILE A 140 -8.88 1.09 -19.64
C ILE A 140 -9.06 2.14 -20.74
N TYR A 141 -8.09 3.05 -20.86
CA TYR A 141 -8.16 4.22 -21.74
C TYR A 141 -7.61 3.93 -23.15
N GLY A 142 -8.05 4.74 -24.13
CA GLY A 142 -7.60 4.70 -25.52
C GLY A 142 -8.70 4.36 -26.52
N ILE A 143 -8.38 4.45 -27.81
CA ILE A 143 -9.35 4.28 -28.91
C ILE A 143 -9.30 2.87 -29.52
N TYR A 144 -8.14 2.20 -29.47
CA TYR A 144 -7.91 0.92 -30.14
C TYR A 144 -6.99 0.00 -29.31
N ARG A 145 -7.29 -1.31 -29.24
CA ARG A 145 -6.53 -2.34 -28.47
C ARG A 145 -6.14 -1.85 -27.08
N GLN A 146 -7.09 -1.35 -26.30
CA GLN A 146 -6.79 -0.63 -25.05
C GLN A 146 -6.34 -1.57 -23.91
N GLY A 147 -6.79 -2.82 -23.95
CA GLY A 147 -6.48 -3.81 -22.91
C GLY A 147 -6.62 -5.24 -23.39
N CYS A 148 -6.62 -6.15 -22.43
CA CYS A 148 -6.75 -7.58 -22.64
C CYS A 148 -8.00 -8.09 -21.93
N ARG A 149 -8.59 -9.17 -22.43
CA ARG A 149 -9.71 -9.85 -21.81
C ARG A 149 -9.45 -11.34 -21.77
N CYS A 150 -9.69 -11.97 -20.63
CA CYS A 150 -9.62 -13.42 -20.52
C CYS A 150 -10.75 -14.07 -21.35
N GLU A 151 -10.42 -15.05 -22.18
CA GLU A 151 -11.40 -15.75 -23.01
C GLU A 151 -12.30 -16.68 -22.19
N ALA A 152 -11.81 -17.23 -21.08
CA ALA A 152 -12.56 -18.10 -20.17
C ALA A 152 -13.46 -17.28 -19.22
N CYS A 153 -12.87 -16.53 -18.27
CA CYS A 153 -13.63 -15.85 -17.21
C CYS A 153 -14.07 -14.41 -17.53
N LYS A 154 -13.74 -13.89 -18.72
CA LYS A 154 -14.09 -12.53 -19.19
C LYS A 154 -13.52 -11.35 -18.38
N MET A 155 -12.57 -11.60 -17.48
CA MET A 155 -11.84 -10.55 -16.75
C MET A 155 -11.14 -9.60 -17.72
N ASN A 156 -11.32 -8.29 -17.53
CA ASN A 156 -10.73 -7.23 -18.34
C ASN A 156 -9.56 -6.59 -17.59
N VAL A 157 -8.40 -6.46 -18.25
CA VAL A 157 -7.20 -5.89 -17.63
C VAL A 157 -6.48 -4.96 -18.59
N HIS A 158 -5.71 -4.00 -18.04
CA HIS A 158 -4.73 -3.28 -18.87
C HIS A 158 -3.65 -4.24 -19.36
N LYS A 159 -3.02 -3.92 -20.51
CA LYS A 159 -1.84 -4.64 -20.99
C LYS A 159 -0.74 -4.76 -19.93
N ARG A 160 -0.47 -3.66 -19.21
CA ARG A 160 0.50 -3.61 -18.10
C ARG A 160 0.09 -4.41 -16.86
N CYS A 161 -1.20 -4.66 -16.67
CA CYS A 161 -1.71 -5.37 -15.51
C CYS A 161 -1.73 -6.88 -15.75
N GLN A 162 -1.69 -7.33 -17.01
CA GLN A 162 -1.78 -8.74 -17.38
C GLN A 162 -0.80 -9.63 -16.62
N GLN A 163 0.45 -9.20 -16.46
CA GLN A 163 1.50 -9.98 -15.78
C GLN A 163 1.39 -9.97 -14.25
N ASN A 164 0.59 -9.06 -13.68
CA ASN A 164 0.47 -8.85 -12.24
C ASN A 164 -0.81 -9.48 -11.66
N VAL A 165 -1.58 -10.18 -12.49
CA VAL A 165 -2.83 -10.86 -12.12
C VAL A 165 -2.50 -12.27 -11.64
N ALA A 166 -3.14 -12.72 -10.57
CA ALA A 166 -2.98 -14.08 -10.06
C ALA A 166 -3.53 -15.13 -11.03
N ASN A 167 -2.98 -16.34 -11.01
CA ASN A 167 -3.42 -17.45 -11.86
C ASN A 167 -4.63 -18.18 -11.26
N ASN A 168 -5.74 -17.49 -11.02
CA ASN A 168 -6.95 -18.09 -10.43
C ASN A 168 -8.17 -18.01 -11.36
N CYS A 169 -7.96 -18.28 -12.65
CA CYS A 169 -8.98 -18.10 -13.67
C CYS A 169 -10.23 -18.95 -13.40
N GLY A 170 -11.40 -18.31 -13.44
CA GLY A 170 -12.70 -18.97 -13.25
C GLY A 170 -13.14 -19.13 -11.80
N ILE A 171 -12.36 -18.67 -10.84
CA ILE A 171 -12.67 -18.84 -9.41
C ILE A 171 -13.26 -17.56 -8.82
N ASN A 172 -14.39 -17.72 -8.14
CA ASN A 172 -15.05 -16.64 -7.42
C ASN A 172 -14.35 -16.38 -6.08
N GLN A 173 -13.53 -15.32 -6.03
CA GLN A 173 -12.77 -14.95 -4.83
C GLN A 173 -13.64 -14.76 -3.58
N LYS A 174 -14.86 -14.23 -3.74
CA LYS A 174 -15.82 -14.07 -2.62
C LYS A 174 -16.28 -15.40 -2.03
N GLN A 175 -16.49 -16.41 -2.88
CA GLN A 175 -16.95 -17.72 -2.42
C GLN A 175 -15.79 -18.45 -1.74
N LEU A 176 -14.60 -18.40 -2.36
CA LEU A 176 -13.39 -19.00 -1.80
C LEU A 176 -13.03 -18.42 -0.42
N ALA A 177 -13.09 -17.09 -0.25
CA ALA A 177 -12.83 -16.45 1.03
C ALA A 177 -13.79 -16.93 2.13
N LYS A 178 -15.09 -17.07 1.82
CA LYS A 178 -16.08 -17.57 2.78
C LYS A 178 -15.86 -19.03 3.17
N THR A 179 -15.39 -19.87 2.23
CA THR A 179 -15.11 -21.28 2.53
C THR A 179 -13.92 -21.41 3.48
N ILE A 180 -12.87 -20.62 3.27
CA ILE A 180 -11.67 -20.64 4.12
C ILE A 180 -12.00 -20.16 5.55
N GLU A 181 -12.92 -19.20 5.71
CA GLU A 181 -13.35 -18.70 7.03
C GLU A 181 -14.16 -19.72 7.86
N VAL A 182 -14.61 -20.84 7.29
CA VAL A 182 -15.45 -21.85 7.97
C VAL A 182 -14.63 -23.03 8.49
N GLU A 183 -13.37 -23.16 8.08
CA GLU A 183 -12.47 -24.26 8.49
C GLU A 183 -11.61 -23.95 9.73
N ASP A 184 -11.72 -22.73 10.29
CA ASP A 184 -11.08 -22.28 11.54
C ASP A 184 -12.10 -22.13 12.68
#